data_AF-A0A2N2CKD1-F1
#
_entry.id   AF-A0A2N2CKD1-F1
#
_cell.length_a   1.000
_cell.length_b   1.000
_cell.length_c   1.000
_cell.angle_alpha   90.00
_cell.angle_beta   90.00
_cell.angle_gamma   90.00
#
_symmetry.space_group_name_H-M   'P 1'
#
loop_
_entity.id
_entity.type
_entity.pdbx_description
1 polymer ?
#
loop_
_entity_poly.entity_id
_entity_poly.type
_entity_poly.pdbx_seq_one_letter_code
_entity_poly.pdbx_strand_id
1 'polypeptide(L)'
;ADIEKVKAFLSTSDDKYRPSYGRVVESHPRQCIVIATVNGERGYLRDITGNRRFWIIKVHQKKQKKTWSFTEEYRQQFWAEAKEIWISGEKLYLEGDILEEAEKAQKGAMEADERVGMVEEYLNTLLPDDWDSMDLFARRNYLSGSEFGGAKHTGTITRTSVSNAEIWCECFNRNLPELKTTDSYQIAALMAQIPGWERTSSIKRLPIYGRQRLYNYGE
;
A
#
# COMPACT_ATOMS: atom_id res chain seq x y z
N ALA A 1 5.42 4.49 -12.99
CA ALA A 1 4.13 4.45 -13.70
C ALA A 1 3.04 4.96 -12.76
N ASP A 2 2.05 5.65 -13.29
CA ASP A 2 0.94 6.20 -12.50
C ASP A 2 -0.02 5.07 -12.10
N ILE A 3 -0.03 4.73 -10.81
CA ILE A 3 -0.83 3.63 -10.23
C ILE A 3 -2.32 3.78 -10.57
N GLU A 4 -2.83 5.02 -10.59
CA GLU A 4 -4.22 5.30 -10.89
C GLU A 4 -4.57 4.94 -12.34
N LYS A 5 -3.63 5.13 -13.29
CA LYS A 5 -3.83 4.70 -14.67
C LYS A 5 -3.90 3.18 -14.79
N VAL A 6 -3.11 2.44 -14.00
CA VAL A 6 -3.15 0.97 -14.00
C VAL A 6 -4.48 0.49 -13.41
N LYS A 7 -4.94 1.07 -12.29
CA LYS A 7 -6.25 0.75 -11.70
C LYS A 7 -7.40 1.02 -12.68
N ALA A 8 -7.36 2.18 -13.33
CA ALA A 8 -8.34 2.55 -14.35
C ALA A 8 -8.31 1.53 -15.48
N PHE A 9 -7.12 1.24 -16.04
CA PHE A 9 -6.94 0.27 -17.10
C PHE A 9 -7.52 -1.10 -16.74
N LEU A 10 -7.21 -1.65 -15.56
CA LEU A 10 -7.72 -2.95 -15.10
C LEU A 10 -9.24 -2.97 -14.88
N SER A 11 -9.86 -1.81 -14.62
CA SER A 11 -11.31 -1.72 -14.37
C SER A 11 -12.12 -1.37 -15.62
N THR A 12 -11.46 -0.98 -16.71
CA THR A 12 -12.13 -0.58 -17.96
C THR A 12 -12.85 -1.77 -18.60
N SER A 13 -14.12 -1.60 -18.93
CA SER A 13 -14.93 -2.57 -19.69
C SER A 13 -14.74 -2.49 -21.19
N ASP A 14 -14.32 -1.33 -21.70
CA ASP A 14 -14.24 -1.02 -23.12
C ASP A 14 -12.86 -0.49 -23.50
N ASP A 15 -12.17 -1.21 -24.36
CA ASP A 15 -10.89 -0.80 -24.91
C ASP A 15 -11.10 0.22 -26.04
N LYS A 16 -10.56 1.43 -25.83
CA LYS A 16 -10.57 2.49 -26.82
C LYS A 16 -9.27 2.46 -27.60
N TYR A 17 -9.34 2.03 -28.86
CA TYR A 17 -8.18 2.00 -29.73
C TYR A 17 -8.56 2.36 -31.16
N ARG A 18 -7.56 2.75 -31.95
CA ARG A 18 -7.71 2.94 -33.39
C ARG A 18 -7.30 1.64 -34.08
N PRO A 19 -8.21 0.93 -34.76
CA PRO A 19 -7.83 -0.27 -35.48
C PRO A 19 -6.84 0.06 -36.61
N SER A 20 -6.04 -0.94 -37.02
CA SER A 20 -5.14 -0.79 -38.16
C SER A 20 -5.92 -0.28 -39.38
N TYR A 21 -5.40 0.79 -40.01
CA TYR A 21 -6.05 1.51 -41.12
C TYR A 21 -7.37 2.24 -40.79
N GLY A 22 -7.86 2.19 -39.54
CA GLY A 22 -9.01 2.97 -39.10
C GLY A 22 -8.74 4.46 -39.18
N ARG A 23 -9.75 5.31 -39.32
CA ARG A 23 -9.57 6.79 -39.35
C ARG A 23 -9.80 7.44 -37.98
N VAL A 24 -10.54 6.77 -37.10
CA VAL A 24 -10.96 7.28 -35.79
C VAL A 24 -10.68 6.25 -34.70
N VAL A 25 -10.67 6.70 -33.45
CA VAL A 25 -10.62 5.81 -32.28
C VAL A 25 -12.03 5.25 -32.05
N GLU A 26 -12.13 3.94 -31.93
CA GLU A 26 -13.37 3.22 -31.68
C GLU A 26 -13.32 2.59 -30.29
N SER A 27 -14.50 2.30 -29.73
CA SER A 27 -14.66 1.66 -28.42
C SER A 27 -15.12 0.24 -28.64
N HIS A 28 -14.37 -0.73 -28.11
CA HIS A 28 -14.69 -2.15 -28.24
C HIS A 28 -14.79 -2.79 -26.85
N PRO A 29 -15.80 -3.64 -26.58
CA PRO A 29 -15.85 -4.39 -25.33
C PRO A 29 -14.58 -5.21 -25.12
N ARG A 30 -14.03 -5.19 -23.91
CA ARG A 30 -12.82 -5.95 -23.59
C ARG A 30 -13.12 -7.45 -23.61
N GLN A 31 -12.33 -8.19 -24.37
CA GLN A 31 -12.47 -9.65 -24.56
C GLN A 31 -11.25 -10.43 -24.04
N CYS A 32 -10.43 -9.82 -23.18
CA CYS A 32 -9.23 -10.45 -22.64
C CYS A 32 -9.17 -10.35 -21.12
N ILE A 33 -8.38 -11.26 -20.53
CA ILE A 33 -7.93 -11.18 -19.14
C ILE A 33 -6.49 -10.70 -19.11
N VAL A 34 -6.13 -9.96 -18.06
CA VAL A 34 -4.76 -9.45 -17.88
C VAL A 34 -4.05 -10.30 -16.84
N ILE A 35 -2.93 -10.90 -17.24
CA ILE A 35 -2.06 -11.67 -16.36
C ILE A 35 -0.69 -11.02 -16.38
N ALA A 36 -0.13 -10.79 -15.20
CA ALA A 36 1.24 -10.31 -15.02
C ALA A 36 2.01 -11.30 -14.15
N THR A 37 3.27 -11.54 -14.50
CA THR A 37 4.19 -12.39 -13.73
C THR A 37 5.34 -11.53 -13.21
N VAL A 38 5.80 -11.84 -12.00
CA VAL A 38 6.87 -11.10 -11.34
C VAL A 38 7.73 -12.08 -10.55
N ASN A 39 9.04 -11.94 -10.68
CA ASN A 39 10.03 -12.75 -9.95
C ASN A 39 10.65 -11.98 -8.78
N GLY A 40 10.19 -10.76 -8.52
CA GLY A 40 10.69 -9.91 -7.44
C GLY A 40 10.19 -10.38 -6.07
N GLU A 41 11.13 -10.57 -5.14
CA GLU A 41 10.84 -11.02 -3.77
C GLU A 41 10.52 -9.86 -2.82
N ARG A 42 10.87 -8.62 -3.16
CA ARG A 42 10.70 -7.42 -2.31
C ARG A 42 9.31 -6.79 -2.38
N GLY A 43 8.32 -7.52 -2.91
CA GLY A 43 6.99 -6.99 -3.21
C GLY A 43 6.94 -6.15 -4.49
N TYR A 44 5.74 -5.92 -4.99
CA TYR A 44 5.50 -5.30 -6.31
C TYR A 44 4.22 -4.46 -6.35
N LEU A 45 3.42 -4.51 -5.27
CA LEU A 45 2.27 -3.63 -5.11
C LEU A 45 2.68 -2.40 -4.31
N ARG A 46 2.33 -1.23 -4.82
CA ARG A 46 2.66 0.07 -4.19
C ARG A 46 1.45 0.77 -3.61
N ASP A 47 0.25 0.29 -3.97
CA ASP A 47 -0.99 0.93 -3.58
C ASP A 47 -1.48 0.41 -2.24
N ILE A 48 -1.87 1.32 -1.35
CA ILE A 48 -2.42 0.97 -0.03
C ILE A 48 -3.94 0.86 -0.01
N THR A 49 -4.63 1.17 -1.12
CA THR A 49 -6.09 1.07 -1.20
C THR A 49 -6.58 -0.35 -1.44
N GLY A 50 -6.03 -1.29 -0.67
CA GLY A 50 -6.45 -2.69 -0.61
C GLY A 50 -6.08 -3.55 -1.81
N ASN A 51 -5.53 -3.01 -2.91
CA ASN A 51 -5.11 -3.78 -4.09
C ASN A 51 -6.14 -4.80 -4.63
N ARG A 52 -7.43 -4.60 -4.37
CA ARG A 52 -8.53 -5.53 -4.70
C ARG A 52 -8.65 -5.92 -6.18
N ARG A 53 -7.94 -5.23 -7.07
CA ARG A 53 -7.88 -5.49 -8.53
C ARG A 53 -6.77 -6.47 -8.91
N PHE A 54 -5.98 -6.93 -7.94
CA PHE A 54 -4.89 -7.87 -8.12
C PHE A 54 -5.23 -9.17 -7.41
N TRP A 55 -5.47 -10.22 -8.20
CA TRP A 55 -5.54 -11.57 -7.65
C TRP A 55 -4.16 -12.20 -7.70
N ILE A 56 -3.57 -12.40 -6.52
CA ILE A 56 -2.17 -12.85 -6.39
C ILE A 56 -2.13 -14.35 -6.18
N ILE A 57 -1.43 -15.03 -7.08
CA ILE A 57 -1.19 -16.47 -6.99
C ILE A 57 0.32 -16.68 -6.79
N LYS A 58 0.71 -17.10 -5.58
CA LYS A 58 2.11 -17.42 -5.27
C LYS A 58 2.44 -18.81 -5.81
N VAL A 59 3.34 -18.85 -6.79
CA VAL A 59 3.82 -20.11 -7.37
C VAL A 59 5.16 -20.48 -6.72
N HIS A 60 5.17 -21.54 -5.91
CA HIS A 60 6.37 -21.99 -5.18
C HIS A 60 7.23 -23.01 -5.95
N GLN A 61 6.97 -23.18 -7.24
CA GLN A 61 7.61 -24.21 -8.05
C GLN A 61 9.06 -23.82 -8.40
N LYS A 62 10.04 -24.51 -7.81
CA LYS A 62 11.48 -24.27 -8.05
C LYS A 62 11.99 -24.81 -9.40
N LYS A 63 11.36 -25.85 -9.93
CA LYS A 63 11.70 -26.46 -11.22
C LYS A 63 10.43 -26.63 -12.04
N GLN A 64 10.41 -26.09 -13.25
CA GLN A 64 9.29 -26.30 -14.16
C GLN A 64 9.20 -27.79 -14.53
N LYS A 65 8.02 -28.37 -14.31
CA LYS A 65 7.67 -29.72 -14.74
C LYS A 65 6.34 -29.64 -15.46
N LYS A 66 6.39 -29.68 -16.79
CA LYS A 66 5.19 -29.72 -17.63
C LYS A 66 4.72 -31.17 -17.71
N THR A 67 3.59 -31.48 -17.07
CA THR A 67 2.98 -32.82 -17.06
C THR A 67 1.84 -32.97 -18.05
N TRP A 68 1.44 -31.89 -18.73
CA TRP A 68 0.30 -31.82 -19.63
C TRP A 68 0.71 -31.35 -21.03
N SER A 69 -0.05 -31.77 -22.05
CA SER A 69 0.07 -31.27 -23.42
C SER A 69 -1.09 -30.34 -23.72
N PHE A 70 -0.81 -29.18 -24.31
CA PHE A 70 -1.83 -28.19 -24.65
C PHE A 70 -2.30 -28.40 -26.09
N THR A 71 -2.94 -29.55 -26.34
CA THR A 71 -3.53 -29.83 -27.65
C THR A 71 -4.81 -29.03 -27.84
N GLU A 72 -5.31 -29.01 -29.08
CA GLU A 72 -6.58 -28.37 -29.40
C GLU A 72 -7.74 -28.97 -28.59
N GLU A 73 -7.77 -30.29 -28.47
CA GLU A 73 -8.79 -31.03 -27.72
C GLU A 73 -8.72 -30.70 -26.23
N TYR A 74 -7.51 -30.64 -25.66
CA TYR A 74 -7.32 -30.23 -24.26
C TYR A 74 -7.83 -28.81 -24.02
N ARG A 75 -7.54 -27.87 -24.94
CA ARG A 75 -8.01 -26.49 -24.84
C ARG A 75 -9.53 -26.41 -24.88
N GLN A 76 -10.16 -27.13 -25.80
CA GLN A 76 -11.63 -27.18 -25.91
C GLN A 76 -12.26 -27.77 -24.65
N GLN A 77 -11.71 -28.88 -24.16
CA GLN A 77 -12.16 -29.53 -22.93
C GLN A 77 -12.03 -28.61 -21.71
N PHE A 78 -10.88 -27.94 -21.56
CA PHE A 78 -10.64 -27.00 -20.46
C PHE A 78 -11.68 -25.87 -20.41
N TRP A 79 -11.99 -25.26 -21.56
CA TRP A 79 -13.00 -24.21 -21.62
C TRP A 79 -14.42 -24.73 -21.45
N ALA A 80 -14.71 -25.95 -21.93
CA ALA A 80 -16.00 -26.59 -21.69
C ALA A 80 -16.23 -26.82 -20.19
N GLU A 81 -15.24 -27.37 -19.48
CA GLU A 81 -15.30 -27.57 -18.02
C GLU A 81 -15.45 -26.25 -17.26
N ALA A 82 -14.65 -25.23 -17.61
CA ALA A 82 -14.74 -23.92 -16.99
C ALA A 82 -16.13 -23.28 -17.18
N LYS A 83 -16.73 -23.44 -18.37
CA LYS A 83 -18.08 -22.96 -18.66
C LYS A 83 -19.15 -23.72 -17.86
N GLU A 84 -19.05 -25.04 -17.77
CA GLU A 84 -20.00 -25.84 -16.99
C GLU A 84 -19.94 -25.49 -15.49
N ILE A 85 -18.74 -25.32 -14.93
CA ILE A 85 -18.55 -24.85 -13.54
C ILE A 85 -19.25 -23.51 -13.30
N TRP A 86 -19.06 -22.54 -14.20
CA TRP A 86 -19.76 -21.25 -14.11
C TRP A 86 -21.28 -21.40 -14.21
N ILE A 87 -21.79 -22.18 -15.17
CA ILE A 87 -23.23 -22.43 -15.34
C ILE A 87 -23.83 -23.10 -14.10
N SER A 88 -23.09 -23.99 -13.44
CA SER A 88 -23.49 -24.65 -12.19
C SER A 88 -23.61 -23.71 -10.98
N GLY A 89 -23.24 -22.43 -11.12
CA GLY A 89 -23.44 -21.41 -10.11
C GLY A 89 -22.16 -20.90 -9.43
N GLU A 90 -20.98 -21.31 -9.90
CA GLU A 90 -19.72 -20.81 -9.36
C GLU A 90 -19.61 -19.28 -9.53
N LYS A 91 -19.30 -18.58 -8.43
CA LYS A 91 -19.17 -17.13 -8.44
C LYS A 91 -17.86 -16.71 -9.09
N LEU A 92 -17.90 -15.65 -9.91
CA LEU A 92 -16.73 -15.08 -10.58
C LEU A 92 -15.99 -14.03 -9.74
N TYR A 93 -16.29 -13.94 -8.45
CA TYR A 93 -15.70 -13.00 -7.51
C TYR A 93 -15.46 -13.69 -6.17
N LEU A 94 -14.44 -13.24 -5.45
CA LEU A 94 -14.01 -13.84 -4.19
C LEU A 94 -14.93 -13.40 -3.05
N GLU A 95 -15.31 -14.33 -2.19
CA GLU A 95 -16.10 -14.11 -0.99
C GLU A 95 -15.58 -14.99 0.15
N GLY A 96 -15.99 -14.67 1.39
CA GLY A 96 -15.68 -15.46 2.59
C GLY A 96 -14.18 -15.64 2.79
N ASP A 97 -13.78 -16.83 3.22
CA ASP A 97 -12.39 -17.18 3.55
C ASP A 97 -11.41 -16.95 2.39
N ILE A 98 -11.88 -17.12 1.13
CA ILE A 98 -11.02 -16.93 -0.06
C ILE A 98 -10.66 -15.45 -0.23
N LEU A 99 -11.58 -14.54 0.08
CA LEU A 99 -11.32 -13.11 0.04
C LEU A 99 -10.28 -12.72 1.11
N GLU A 100 -10.41 -13.26 2.33
CA GLU A 100 -9.44 -13.00 3.41
C GLU A 100 -8.03 -13.48 3.06
N GLU A 101 -7.89 -14.68 2.48
CA GLU A 101 -6.61 -15.19 2.02
C GLU A 101 -6.03 -14.37 0.86
N ALA A 102 -6.88 -13.90 -0.06
CA ALA A 102 -6.45 -13.01 -1.13
C ALA A 102 -5.94 -11.67 -0.57
N GLU A 103 -6.59 -11.10 0.44
CA GLU A 103 -6.13 -9.89 1.12
C GLU A 103 -4.79 -10.10 1.85
N LYS A 104 -4.60 -11.25 2.50
CA LYS A 104 -3.30 -11.61 3.10
C LYS A 104 -2.21 -11.71 2.03
N ALA A 105 -2.51 -12.34 0.89
CA ALA A 105 -1.58 -12.43 -0.23
C ALA A 105 -1.24 -11.04 -0.81
N GLN A 106 -2.23 -10.14 -0.93
CA GLN A 106 -2.05 -8.76 -1.35
C GLN A 106 -1.18 -7.94 -0.39
N LYS A 107 -1.45 -8.02 0.91
CA LYS A 107 -0.63 -7.38 1.95
C LYS A 107 0.81 -7.88 1.90
N GLY A 108 1.01 -9.19 1.79
CA GLY A 108 2.34 -9.80 1.67
C GLY A 108 3.04 -9.59 0.32
N ALA A 109 2.39 -8.95 -0.66
CA ALA A 109 2.97 -8.57 -1.94
C ALA A 109 3.23 -7.06 -2.06
N MET A 110 2.93 -6.29 -1.01
CA MET A 110 3.30 -4.89 -0.90
C MET A 110 4.82 -4.74 -0.96
N GLU A 111 5.28 -3.75 -1.72
CA GLU A 111 6.69 -3.40 -1.80
C GLU A 111 7.18 -2.93 -0.43
N ALA A 112 8.20 -3.61 0.08
CA ALA A 112 8.84 -3.22 1.32
C ALA A 112 9.61 -1.91 1.09
N ASP A 113 9.29 -0.88 1.86
CA ASP A 113 9.98 0.41 1.80
C ASP A 113 11.02 0.47 2.93
N GLU A 114 12.27 0.74 2.58
CA GLU A 114 13.40 0.77 3.53
C GLU A 114 13.20 1.85 4.62
N ARG A 115 12.33 2.84 4.39
CA ARG A 115 12.00 3.88 5.36
C ARG A 115 11.05 3.41 6.46
N VAL A 116 10.42 2.23 6.35
CA VAL A 116 9.52 1.71 7.39
C VAL A 116 10.24 1.61 8.73
N GLY A 117 11.44 1.02 8.77
CA GLY A 117 12.21 0.88 10.02
C GLY A 117 12.58 2.23 10.64
N MET A 118 12.87 3.24 9.83
CA MET A 118 13.13 4.60 10.30
C MET A 118 11.90 5.23 10.96
N VAL A 119 10.71 5.01 10.40
CA VAL A 119 9.45 5.49 10.98
C VAL A 119 9.12 4.70 12.25
N GLU A 120 9.34 3.37 12.27
CA GLU A 120 9.14 2.54 13.48
C GLU A 120 10.01 2.99 14.65
N GLU A 121 11.30 3.25 14.42
CA GLU A 121 12.20 3.76 15.45
C GLU A 121 11.73 5.12 16.00
N TYR A 122 11.33 6.02 15.09
CA TYR A 122 10.73 7.30 15.48
C TYR A 122 9.49 7.12 16.35
N LEU A 123 8.56 6.23 15.97
CA LEU A 123 7.30 5.97 16.70
C LEU A 123 7.56 5.37 18.09
N ASN A 124 8.54 4.48 18.19
CA ASN A 124 8.91 3.78 19.43
C ASN A 124 9.79 4.61 20.38
N THR A 125 10.34 5.73 19.90
CA THR A 125 11.14 6.62 20.74
C THR A 125 10.29 7.21 21.86
N LEU A 126 10.73 7.04 23.11
CA LEU A 126 10.09 7.64 24.28
C LEU A 126 10.26 9.16 24.25
N LEU A 127 9.17 9.87 24.49
CA LEU A 127 9.10 11.32 24.46
C LEU A 127 9.22 11.90 25.87
N PRO A 128 9.83 13.09 26.02
CA PRO A 128 9.81 13.81 27.29
C PRO A 128 8.41 14.34 27.61
N ASP A 129 8.18 14.68 28.88
CA ASP A 129 6.90 15.19 29.39
C ASP A 129 6.52 16.57 28.82
N ASP A 130 7.52 17.37 28.45
CA ASP A 130 7.36 18.69 27.88
C ASP A 130 7.26 18.71 26.34
N TRP A 131 7.15 17.55 25.68
CA TRP A 131 7.17 17.41 24.21
C TRP A 131 6.17 18.33 23.47
N ASP A 132 4.96 18.47 24.00
CA ASP A 132 3.92 19.31 23.39
C ASP A 132 4.22 20.82 23.43
N SER A 133 5.14 21.24 24.30
CA SER A 133 5.60 22.63 24.40
C SER A 133 6.83 22.93 23.54
N MET A 134 7.54 21.90 23.08
CA MET A 134 8.76 22.03 22.28
C MET A 134 8.45 22.49 20.86
N ASP A 135 9.30 23.37 20.32
CA ASP A 135 9.27 23.73 18.91
C ASP A 135 9.87 22.62 18.02
N LEU A 136 9.76 22.79 16.70
CA LEU A 136 10.24 21.79 15.74
C LEU A 136 11.76 21.56 15.83
N PHE A 137 12.54 22.59 16.15
CA PHE A 137 13.99 22.47 16.24
C PHE A 137 14.39 21.61 17.45
N ALA A 138 13.82 21.90 18.61
CA ALA A 138 14.05 21.15 19.83
C ALA A 138 13.61 19.68 19.68
N ARG A 139 12.44 19.44 19.08
CA ARG A 139 11.94 18.07 18.79
C ARG A 139 12.91 17.27 17.92
N ARG A 140 13.41 17.86 16.84
CA ARG A 140 14.40 17.21 15.95
C ARG A 140 15.71 16.93 16.66
N ASN A 141 16.17 17.88 17.46
CA ASN A 141 17.44 17.76 18.18
C ASN A 141 17.43 16.61 19.19
N TYR A 142 16.31 16.44 19.90
CA TYR A 142 16.07 15.32 20.79
C TYR A 142 16.09 13.98 20.03
N LEU A 143 15.35 13.88 18.92
CA LEU A 143 15.26 12.67 18.11
C LEU A 143 16.60 12.25 17.47
N SER A 144 17.48 13.19 17.13
CA SER A 144 18.80 12.89 16.58
C SER A 144 19.85 12.55 17.64
N GLY A 145 19.47 12.45 18.93
CA GLY A 145 20.38 12.14 20.04
C GLY A 145 21.46 13.20 20.28
N SER A 146 21.27 14.39 19.73
CA SER A 146 22.28 15.45 19.66
C SER A 146 21.97 16.55 20.68
N GLU A 147 21.91 16.25 21.99
CA GLU A 147 21.72 17.29 23.02
C GLU A 147 22.98 18.15 23.23
N PHE A 148 23.54 18.72 22.16
CA PHE A 148 24.67 19.63 22.26
C PHE A 148 24.17 21.01 22.69
N GLY A 149 24.40 21.37 23.96
CA GLY A 149 24.12 22.70 24.50
C GLY A 149 22.69 22.96 25.02
N GLY A 150 21.88 21.91 25.19
CA GLY A 150 20.50 21.99 25.71
C GLY A 150 20.32 21.41 27.12
N ALA A 151 19.09 21.54 27.67
CA ALA A 151 18.68 20.81 28.87
C ALA A 151 18.60 19.30 28.56
N LYS A 152 18.93 18.45 29.53
CA LYS A 152 18.79 16.99 29.37
C LYS A 152 17.31 16.61 29.47
N HIS A 153 16.69 16.27 28.35
CA HIS A 153 15.33 15.74 28.32
C HIS A 153 15.39 14.23 28.51
N THR A 154 14.54 13.68 29.40
CA THR A 154 14.45 12.23 29.61
C THR A 154 13.16 11.71 29.02
N GLY A 155 13.25 10.81 28.03
CA GLY A 155 12.11 10.16 27.43
C GLY A 155 11.41 9.22 28.41
N THR A 156 10.14 9.49 28.71
CA THR A 156 9.34 8.69 29.65
C THR A 156 7.98 8.29 29.09
N ILE A 157 7.47 9.01 28.08
CA ILE A 157 6.12 8.86 27.55
C ILE A 157 6.16 8.08 26.24
N THR A 158 5.32 7.05 26.11
CA THR A 158 5.10 6.33 24.86
C THR A 158 4.17 7.12 23.93
N ARG A 159 4.50 7.15 22.64
CA ARG A 159 3.65 7.81 21.65
C ARG A 159 2.43 6.94 21.32
N THR A 160 1.24 7.46 21.55
CA THR A 160 -0.04 6.75 21.30
C THR A 160 -0.81 7.28 20.09
N SER A 161 -0.41 8.43 19.54
CA SER A 161 -0.98 8.99 18.32
C SER A 161 0.06 9.75 17.52
N VAL A 162 -0.12 9.84 16.20
CA VAL A 162 0.78 10.57 15.29
C VAL A 162 0.04 11.04 14.05
N SER A 163 0.55 12.04 13.36
CA SER A 163 0.05 12.52 12.07
C SER A 163 1.10 12.41 10.97
N ASN A 164 0.65 12.49 9.70
CA ASN A 164 1.57 12.60 8.56
C ASN A 164 2.51 13.81 8.68
N ALA A 165 2.03 14.92 9.24
CA ALA A 165 2.82 16.15 9.40
C ALA A 165 3.98 15.95 10.38
N GLU A 166 3.73 15.27 11.51
CA GLU A 166 4.76 14.92 12.48
C GLU A 166 5.82 14.01 11.87
N ILE A 167 5.42 12.93 11.19
CA ILE A 167 6.36 12.02 10.52
C ILE A 167 7.20 12.77 9.47
N TRP A 168 6.55 13.61 8.65
CA TRP A 168 7.24 14.40 7.64
C TRP A 168 8.26 15.38 8.23
N CYS A 169 7.85 16.12 9.25
CA CYS A 169 8.67 17.18 9.80
C CYS A 169 9.72 16.68 10.78
N GLU A 170 9.40 15.69 11.61
CA GLU A 170 10.25 15.23 12.71
C GLU A 170 11.10 14.04 12.28
N CYS A 171 10.48 12.99 11.73
CA CYS A 171 11.20 11.80 11.27
C CYS A 171 12.00 12.10 9.99
N PHE A 172 11.37 12.65 8.93
CA PHE A 172 12.08 12.91 7.67
C PHE A 172 12.82 14.24 7.61
N ASN A 173 12.76 15.05 8.67
CA ASN A 173 13.47 16.32 8.79
C ASN A 173 13.14 17.31 7.64
N ARG A 174 11.89 17.33 7.18
CA ARG A 174 11.39 18.19 6.08
C ARG A 174 10.52 19.34 6.56
N ASN A 175 10.33 20.36 5.74
CA ASN A 175 9.47 21.49 6.11
C ASN A 175 8.01 21.20 5.78
N LEU A 176 7.08 21.60 6.66
CA LEU A 176 5.65 21.37 6.47
C LEU A 176 5.10 21.91 5.13
N PRO A 177 5.48 23.12 4.66
CA PRO A 177 4.99 23.63 3.37
C PRO A 177 5.42 22.80 2.15
N GLU A 178 6.45 21.96 2.28
CA GLU A 178 6.92 21.07 1.20
C GLU A 178 6.08 19.79 1.10
N LEU A 179 5.24 19.49 2.09
CA LEU A 179 4.44 18.28 2.14
C LEU A 179 3.35 18.29 1.06
N LYS A 180 3.50 17.43 0.05
CA LYS A 180 2.50 17.27 -1.01
C LYS A 180 1.54 16.12 -0.69
N THR A 181 0.44 16.07 -1.44
CA THR A 181 -0.52 14.96 -1.39
C THR A 181 0.14 13.61 -1.66
N THR A 182 1.11 13.58 -2.58
CA THR A 182 1.88 12.36 -2.90
C THR A 182 2.71 11.88 -1.72
N ASP A 183 3.31 12.79 -0.96
CA ASP A 183 4.13 12.46 0.21
C ASP A 183 3.24 11.97 1.35
N SER A 184 2.09 12.62 1.55
CA SER A 184 1.07 12.15 2.51
C SER A 184 0.58 10.73 2.21
N TYR A 185 0.45 10.40 0.93
CA TYR A 185 0.10 9.05 0.51
C TYR A 185 1.24 8.05 0.76
N GLN A 186 2.49 8.42 0.49
CA GLN A 186 3.66 7.59 0.81
C GLN A 186 3.79 7.35 2.32
N ILE A 187 3.59 8.36 3.16
CA ILE A 187 3.61 8.19 4.62
C ILE A 187 2.50 7.26 5.07
N ALA A 188 1.29 7.39 4.52
CA ALA A 188 0.21 6.45 4.81
C ALA A 188 0.57 5.02 4.37
N ALA A 189 1.37 4.87 3.31
CA ALA A 189 1.85 3.58 2.86
C ALA A 189 2.88 2.93 3.78
N LEU A 190 3.74 3.75 4.38
CA LEU A 190 4.68 3.33 5.43
C LEU A 190 3.91 2.91 6.69
N MET A 191 3.00 3.76 7.16
CA MET A 191 2.22 3.52 8.38
C MET A 191 1.38 2.24 8.29
N ALA A 192 0.83 1.91 7.12
CA ALA A 192 0.05 0.69 6.93
C ALA A 192 0.86 -0.61 7.06
N GLN A 193 2.20 -0.53 7.00
CA GLN A 193 3.10 -1.67 7.19
C GLN A 193 3.55 -1.83 8.65
N ILE A 194 3.26 -0.86 9.52
CA ILE A 194 3.69 -0.85 10.91
C ILE A 194 2.57 -1.46 11.79
N PRO A 195 2.80 -2.61 12.46
CA PRO A 195 1.79 -3.24 13.30
C PRO A 195 1.35 -2.35 14.48
N GLY A 196 0.08 -2.47 14.87
CA GLY A 196 -0.53 -1.73 15.99
C GLY A 196 -0.92 -0.28 15.68
N TRP A 197 -0.47 0.29 14.56
CA TRP A 197 -0.85 1.64 14.15
C TRP A 197 -2.01 1.64 13.16
N GLU A 198 -3.10 2.30 13.52
CA GLU A 198 -4.30 2.36 12.69
C GLU A 198 -4.63 3.79 12.25
N ARG A 199 -5.01 3.92 10.98
CA ARG A 199 -5.45 5.20 10.42
C ARG A 199 -6.88 5.49 10.87
N THR A 200 -7.08 6.58 11.61
CA THR A 200 -8.39 6.93 12.17
C THR A 200 -9.11 8.00 11.36
N SER A 201 -10.40 8.21 11.65
CA SER A 201 -11.15 9.39 11.21
C SER A 201 -10.97 10.59 12.15
N SER A 202 -10.26 10.43 13.26
CA SER A 202 -10.03 11.47 14.25
C SER A 202 -9.17 12.59 13.69
N ILE A 203 -9.62 13.83 13.92
CA ILE A 203 -8.92 15.05 13.51
C ILE A 203 -8.71 15.89 14.75
N LYS A 204 -7.45 16.17 15.08
CA LYS A 204 -7.06 17.02 16.21
C LYS A 204 -6.26 18.21 15.72
N ARG A 205 -6.35 19.34 16.42
CA ARG A 205 -5.41 20.43 16.22
C ARG A 205 -4.15 20.11 17.01
N LEU A 206 -3.04 19.94 16.32
CA LEU A 206 -1.73 19.67 16.90
C LEU A 206 -0.96 20.98 17.07
N PRO A 207 -0.12 21.10 18.12
CA PRO A 207 0.88 22.16 18.22
C PRO A 207 1.71 22.20 16.93
N ILE A 208 2.10 23.39 16.48
CA ILE A 208 2.95 23.66 15.28
C ILE A 208 2.46 23.13 13.91
N TYR A 209 1.49 22.21 13.83
CA TYR A 209 1.02 21.57 12.57
C TYR A 209 -0.44 21.88 12.20
N GLY A 210 -1.22 22.51 13.09
CA GLY A 210 -2.61 22.82 12.81
C GLY A 210 -3.54 21.60 12.86
N ARG A 211 -4.64 21.61 12.09
CA ARG A 211 -5.61 20.50 12.09
C ARG A 211 -5.09 19.33 11.26
N GLN A 212 -4.84 18.20 11.92
CA GLN A 212 -4.31 16.99 11.30
C GLN A 212 -5.17 15.78 11.64
N ARG A 213 -5.21 14.82 10.71
CA ARG A 213 -5.77 13.50 10.95
C ARG A 213 -4.74 12.63 11.66
N LEU A 214 -5.18 11.82 12.62
CA LEU A 214 -4.31 11.00 13.44
C LEU A 214 -4.35 9.52 13.04
N TYR A 215 -3.21 8.88 13.19
CA TYR A 215 -3.11 7.46 13.46
C TYR A 215 -3.07 7.28 14.97
N ASN A 216 -3.67 6.21 15.46
CA ASN A 216 -3.60 5.83 16.87
C ASN A 216 -2.90 4.48 16.96
N TYR A 217 -2.15 4.31 18.05
CA TYR A 217 -1.68 3.00 18.45
C TYR A 217 -2.82 2.29 19.18
N GLY A 218 -3.33 1.22 18.57
CA GLY A 218 -4.28 0.30 19.18
C GLY A 218 -3.54 -0.89 19.78
N GLU A 219 -3.83 -1.22 21.03
CA GLU A 219 -3.49 -2.53 21.61
C GLU A 219 -4.31 -3.64 20.94
#